data_AF-A0AAN6B5G3-F1
#
_entry.id   AF-A0AAN6B5G3-F1
#
_cell.length_a   1.000
_cell.length_b   1.000
_cell.length_c   1.000
_cell.angle_alpha   90.00
_cell.angle_beta   90.00
_cell.angle_gamma   90.00
#
_symmetry.space_group_name_H-M   'P 1'
#
loop_
_entity.id
_entity.type
_entity.pdbx_description
1 polymer ?
#
loop_
_entity_poly.entity_id
_entity_poly.type
_entity_poly.pdbx_seq_one_letter_code
_entity_poly.pdbx_strand_id
1 'polypeptide(L)'
;SQKFPVKVGDYIELTHLEGVHRATLTNVDNSKQESFGKKVMYEVTKEGLKKVEKMPEATILEGNKFAWSLKGYSDREIAKVDYDKTVEEMKVKLEAGVPHSYFASTYASIKVQNSSGNVLYNKEIVGNKQQNAENQTVPVKVGDYIEFIHIEGEATKEKTRATLTNLENNKNETIGKTARYQVTKEGLKKVEKMPETTVLDGNQFAWSLKGYNDREIAKIEYNKATEKMQLKLEAGIPHSYFSNTYASIKVQNLSGNILYNKEIIGNRQQDAESQTVSVKVGDCIEFTHIEGETQKEKTRATLTNLENSKQEYMGKKRIYQVTSMGLLIKS
;
A
#
# COMPACT_ATOMS: atom_id res chain seq x y z
N SER A 1 -2.78 41.34 -19.63
CA SER A 1 -3.94 40.58 -19.10
C SER A 1 -3.42 39.42 -18.30
N GLN A 2 -3.96 39.19 -17.10
CA GLN A 2 -3.63 38.01 -16.31
C GLN A 2 -4.43 36.84 -16.88
N LYS A 3 -3.76 35.73 -17.21
CA LYS A 3 -4.38 34.53 -17.75
C LYS A 3 -4.36 33.46 -16.67
N PHE A 4 -5.51 32.87 -16.39
CA PHE A 4 -5.64 31.73 -15.49
C PHE A 4 -6.03 30.51 -16.34
N PRO A 5 -5.29 29.39 -16.24
CA PRO A 5 -5.69 28.17 -16.91
C PRO A 5 -6.97 27.63 -16.25
N VAL A 6 -7.94 27.27 -17.08
CA VAL A 6 -9.19 26.62 -16.66
C VAL A 6 -9.36 25.35 -17.50
N LYS A 7 -9.76 24.25 -16.89
CA LYS A 7 -9.92 22.93 -17.54
C LYS A 7 -11.31 22.36 -17.31
N VAL A 8 -11.68 21.37 -18.11
CA VAL A 8 -12.93 20.61 -17.91
C VAL A 8 -12.98 20.05 -16.49
N GLY A 9 -14.10 20.29 -15.81
CA GLY A 9 -14.35 19.95 -14.40
C GLY A 9 -14.11 21.11 -13.42
N ASP A 10 -13.50 22.21 -13.85
CA ASP A 10 -13.34 23.40 -13.01
C ASP A 10 -14.66 24.17 -12.87
N TYR A 11 -14.77 24.96 -11.81
CA TYR A 11 -15.91 25.82 -11.55
C TYR A 11 -15.48 27.29 -11.50
N ILE A 12 -16.29 28.15 -12.11
CA ILE A 12 -16.08 29.60 -12.15
C ILE A 12 -17.21 30.25 -11.35
N GLU A 13 -16.86 31.04 -10.34
CA GLU A 13 -17.79 31.92 -9.64
C GLU A 13 -17.49 33.37 -10.00
N LEU A 14 -18.53 34.10 -10.40
CA LEU A 14 -18.48 35.53 -10.64
C LEU A 14 -19.46 36.22 -9.70
N THR A 15 -18.99 37.27 -9.03
CA THR A 15 -19.81 38.12 -8.17
C THR A 15 -19.76 39.55 -8.64
N HIS A 16 -20.91 40.22 -8.66
CA HIS A 16 -21.04 41.62 -9.06
C HIS A 16 -22.17 42.29 -8.29
N LEU A 17 -21.87 43.26 -7.42
CA LEU A 17 -22.85 43.85 -6.49
C LEU A 17 -24.12 44.40 -7.17
N GLU A 18 -23.99 44.91 -8.40
CA GLU A 18 -25.08 45.48 -9.20
C GLU A 18 -25.39 44.68 -10.48
N GLY A 19 -25.15 43.36 -10.47
CA GLY A 19 -25.07 42.57 -11.70
C GLY A 19 -26.32 42.57 -12.58
N VAL A 20 -27.52 42.68 -11.98
CA VAL A 20 -28.84 42.49 -12.62
C VAL A 20 -29.04 43.27 -13.94
N HIS A 21 -28.28 44.35 -14.17
CA HIS A 21 -28.24 45.07 -15.45
C HIS A 21 -26.85 45.47 -15.95
N ARG A 22 -25.77 45.08 -15.25
CA ARG A 22 -24.42 45.59 -15.50
C ARG A 22 -23.38 44.50 -15.75
N ALA A 23 -23.74 43.24 -15.50
CA ALA A 23 -22.83 42.13 -15.67
C ALA A 23 -23.38 41.16 -16.72
N THR A 24 -22.53 40.86 -17.70
CA THR A 24 -22.90 39.99 -18.83
C THR A 24 -21.77 39.03 -19.16
N LEU A 25 -22.13 37.79 -19.50
CA LEU A 25 -21.25 36.81 -20.12
C LEU A 25 -21.51 36.82 -21.63
N THR A 26 -20.47 36.96 -22.44
CA THR A 26 -20.55 36.84 -23.90
C THR A 26 -19.74 35.63 -24.36
N ASN A 27 -20.39 34.71 -25.06
CA ASN A 27 -19.70 33.66 -25.81
C ASN A 27 -19.12 34.28 -27.09
N VAL A 28 -17.80 34.35 -27.16
CA VAL A 28 -17.09 35.01 -28.27
C VAL A 28 -17.20 34.26 -29.60
N ASP A 29 -17.46 32.96 -29.58
CA ASP A 29 -17.52 32.12 -30.79
C ASP A 29 -18.84 32.31 -31.54
N ASN A 30 -19.94 32.52 -30.81
CA ASN A 30 -21.28 32.66 -31.39
C ASN A 30 -21.97 33.99 -31.07
N SER A 31 -21.27 34.91 -30.39
CA SER A 31 -21.75 36.24 -29.99
C SER A 31 -23.01 36.24 -29.11
N LYS A 32 -23.42 35.09 -28.54
CA LYS A 32 -24.56 35.05 -27.60
C LYS A 32 -24.15 35.63 -26.26
N GLN A 33 -25.07 36.40 -25.66
CA GLN A 33 -24.86 37.09 -24.40
C GLN A 33 -25.94 36.72 -23.39
N GLU A 34 -25.54 36.58 -22.13
CA GLU A 34 -26.42 36.34 -20.98
C GLU A 34 -26.11 37.39 -19.91
N SER A 35 -27.15 38.04 -19.35
CA SER A 35 -26.98 38.88 -18.16
C SER A 35 -27.04 38.01 -16.90
N PHE A 36 -26.31 38.40 -15.86
CA PHE A 36 -26.34 37.70 -14.58
C PHE A 36 -26.50 38.66 -13.41
N GLY A 37 -27.15 38.18 -12.34
CA GLY A 37 -27.40 38.96 -11.14
C GLY A 37 -26.16 39.15 -10.26
N LYS A 38 -26.36 39.16 -8.94
CA LYS A 38 -25.24 39.41 -8.01
C LYS A 38 -24.17 38.33 -8.00
N LYS A 39 -24.54 37.11 -8.37
CA LYS A 39 -23.70 35.93 -8.37
C LYS A 39 -24.12 35.00 -9.50
N VAL A 40 -23.15 34.39 -10.16
CA VAL A 40 -23.36 33.29 -11.11
C VAL A 40 -22.22 32.29 -10.99
N MET A 41 -22.54 31.01 -11.19
CA MET A 41 -21.57 29.93 -11.18
C MET A 41 -21.69 29.11 -12.46
N TYR A 42 -20.55 28.71 -13.00
CA TYR A 42 -20.44 27.85 -14.19
C TYR A 42 -19.51 26.67 -13.93
N GLU A 43 -19.87 25.49 -14.42
CA GLU A 43 -18.99 24.34 -14.58
C GLU A 43 -18.38 24.38 -15.99
N VAL A 44 -17.09 24.12 -16.12
CA VAL A 44 -16.43 23.94 -17.42
C VAL A 44 -16.64 22.50 -17.88
N THR A 45 -17.44 22.29 -18.91
CA THR A 45 -17.69 20.98 -19.54
C THR A 45 -16.94 20.86 -20.86
N LYS A 46 -17.00 19.67 -21.50
CA LYS A 46 -16.43 19.48 -22.84
C LYS A 46 -17.15 20.32 -23.90
N GLU A 47 -18.41 20.67 -23.65
CA GLU A 47 -19.29 21.45 -24.52
C GLU A 47 -19.26 22.96 -24.24
N GLY A 48 -18.55 23.40 -23.19
CA GLY A 48 -18.42 24.82 -22.80
C GLY A 48 -18.83 25.09 -21.36
N LEU A 49 -19.28 26.31 -21.06
CA LEU A 49 -19.71 26.70 -19.72
C LEU A 49 -21.18 26.29 -19.48
N LYS A 50 -21.41 25.47 -18.45
CA LYS A 50 -22.73 25.09 -17.98
C LYS A 50 -23.06 25.84 -16.70
N LYS A 51 -24.13 26.64 -16.70
CA LYS A 51 -24.59 27.36 -15.51
C LYS A 51 -25.01 26.35 -14.42
N VAL A 52 -24.55 26.56 -13.19
CA VAL A 52 -24.86 25.71 -12.03
C VAL A 52 -25.40 26.54 -10.87
N GLU A 53 -26.27 25.93 -10.06
CA GLU A 53 -26.88 26.60 -8.90
C GLU A 53 -25.93 26.68 -7.69
N LYS A 54 -24.99 25.74 -7.58
CA LYS A 54 -23.98 25.69 -6.53
C LYS A 54 -22.70 25.01 -7.03
N MET A 55 -21.57 25.40 -6.46
CA MET A 55 -20.33 24.64 -6.61
C MET A 55 -20.42 23.31 -5.84
N PRO A 56 -19.72 22.25 -6.30
CA PRO A 56 -19.58 21.03 -5.52
C PRO A 56 -18.88 21.38 -4.21
N GLU A 57 -19.46 20.91 -3.11
CA GLU A 57 -18.79 21.00 -1.82
C GLU A 57 -17.81 19.83 -1.69
N ALA A 58 -16.62 20.14 -1.18
CA ALA A 58 -15.66 19.11 -0.80
C ALA A 58 -16.34 18.10 0.14
N THR A 59 -16.18 16.82 -0.17
CA THR A 59 -16.66 15.75 0.69
C THR A 59 -15.83 15.70 1.98
N ILE A 60 -16.34 15.02 3.02
CA ILE A 60 -15.56 14.79 4.25
C ILE A 60 -14.24 14.06 3.97
N LEU A 61 -14.12 13.35 2.86
CA LEU A 61 -12.93 12.56 2.54
C LEU A 61 -11.93 13.30 1.65
N GLU A 62 -12.26 14.48 1.12
CA GLU A 62 -11.34 15.30 0.32
C GLU A 62 -10.51 16.24 1.19
N GLY A 63 -9.22 16.38 0.88
CA GLY A 63 -8.31 17.26 1.63
C GLY A 63 -7.06 16.54 2.11
N ASN A 64 -6.32 17.17 3.03
CA ASN A 64 -5.05 16.64 3.52
C ASN A 64 -5.03 16.28 5.00
N LYS A 65 -5.97 16.80 5.80
CA LYS A 65 -5.91 16.69 7.27
C LYS A 65 -7.15 16.01 7.84
N PHE A 66 -6.94 14.87 8.46
CA PHE A 66 -8.00 14.02 8.99
C PHE A 66 -7.69 13.63 10.43
N ALA A 67 -8.72 13.54 11.26
CA ALA A 67 -8.61 13.09 12.64
C ALA A 67 -9.64 12.00 12.93
N TRP A 68 -9.21 10.89 13.50
CA TRP A 68 -10.08 9.87 14.06
C TRP A 68 -10.05 9.92 15.59
N SER A 69 -11.22 9.78 16.19
CA SER A 69 -11.40 9.64 17.64
C SER A 69 -12.07 8.30 17.92
N LEU A 70 -11.41 7.46 18.74
CA LEU A 70 -11.92 6.19 19.22
C LEU A 70 -12.15 6.33 20.72
N LYS A 71 -13.38 6.09 21.17
CA LYS A 71 -13.82 6.27 22.56
C LYS A 71 -14.19 4.94 23.19
N GLY A 72 -13.85 4.79 24.45
CA GLY A 72 -14.21 3.65 25.29
C GLY A 72 -15.42 3.94 26.17
N TYR A 73 -15.47 3.23 27.30
CA TYR A 73 -16.52 3.37 28.30
C TYR A 73 -16.65 4.82 28.79
N SER A 74 -17.90 5.26 28.99
CA SER A 74 -18.23 6.64 29.40
C SER A 74 -17.73 7.72 28.41
N ASP A 75 -17.64 7.38 27.13
CA ASP A 75 -17.21 8.26 26.03
C ASP A 75 -15.79 8.83 26.19
N ARG A 76 -14.97 8.21 27.05
CA ARG A 76 -13.55 8.55 27.23
C ARG A 76 -12.79 8.27 25.94
N GLU A 77 -12.09 9.25 25.39
CA GLU A 77 -11.19 9.01 24.25
C GLU A 77 -10.06 8.08 24.68
N ILE A 78 -9.97 6.91 24.03
CA ILE A 78 -8.95 5.89 24.30
C ILE A 78 -7.84 5.97 23.27
N ALA A 79 -8.13 6.42 22.06
CA ALA A 79 -7.14 6.66 21.03
C ALA A 79 -7.56 7.83 20.12
N LYS A 80 -6.58 8.65 19.76
CA LYS A 80 -6.70 9.70 18.75
C LYS A 80 -5.70 9.45 17.64
N VAL A 81 -6.13 9.60 16.40
CA VAL A 81 -5.27 9.45 15.22
C VAL A 81 -5.38 10.69 14.35
N ASP A 82 -4.28 11.42 14.18
CA ASP A 82 -4.22 12.59 13.31
C ASP A 82 -3.37 12.26 12.08
N TYR A 83 -3.92 12.45 10.87
CA TYR A 83 -3.21 12.23 9.60
C TYR A 83 -3.04 13.55 8.86
N ASP A 84 -1.80 13.84 8.43
CA ASP A 84 -1.47 14.96 7.56
C ASP A 84 -0.79 14.44 6.29
N LYS A 85 -1.55 14.43 5.20
CA LYS A 85 -1.10 13.98 3.87
C LYS A 85 0.03 14.84 3.30
N THR A 86 0.15 16.10 3.71
CA THR A 86 1.18 17.01 3.17
C THR A 86 2.60 16.65 3.63
N VAL A 87 2.71 16.01 4.79
CA VAL A 87 3.96 15.50 5.35
C VAL A 87 4.03 13.97 5.34
N GLU A 88 3.00 13.29 4.80
CA GLU A 88 2.88 11.83 4.76
C GLU A 88 3.00 11.16 6.15
N GLU A 89 2.45 11.80 7.20
CA GLU A 89 2.55 11.30 8.57
C GLU A 89 1.17 11.08 9.22
N MET A 90 1.01 9.92 9.85
CA MET A 90 -0.10 9.60 10.74
C MET A 90 0.39 9.47 12.18
N LYS A 91 -0.14 10.28 13.08
CA LYS A 91 0.20 10.31 14.51
C LYS A 91 -0.87 9.58 15.30
N VAL A 92 -0.50 8.49 15.94
CA VAL A 92 -1.38 7.69 16.80
C VAL A 92 -1.05 8.00 18.25
N LYS A 93 -2.04 8.47 19.00
CA LYS A 93 -1.97 8.68 20.45
C LYS A 93 -2.93 7.72 21.14
N LEU A 94 -2.41 6.82 21.97
CA LEU A 94 -3.20 5.93 22.82
C LEU A 94 -3.15 6.47 24.25
N GLU A 95 -4.30 6.51 24.92
CA GLU A 95 -4.40 6.92 26.31
C GLU A 95 -4.30 5.71 27.26
N ALA A 96 -3.64 5.88 28.40
CA ALA A 96 -3.54 4.83 29.40
C ALA A 96 -4.90 4.52 30.05
N GLY A 97 -5.07 3.28 30.54
CA GLY A 97 -6.27 2.85 31.25
C GLY A 97 -7.00 1.68 30.59
N VAL A 98 -8.11 1.26 31.18
CA VAL A 98 -8.97 0.20 30.64
C VAL A 98 -9.96 0.81 29.63
N PRO A 99 -9.93 0.43 28.34
CA PRO A 99 -10.81 1.00 27.33
C PRO A 99 -12.30 0.82 27.64
N HIS A 100 -12.72 -0.42 27.91
CA HIS A 100 -14.09 -0.78 28.21
C HIS A 100 -14.19 -2.13 28.94
N SER A 101 -14.52 -2.10 30.24
CA SER A 101 -14.45 -3.26 31.15
C SER A 101 -15.31 -4.47 30.75
N TYR A 102 -16.42 -4.26 30.03
CA TYR A 102 -17.31 -5.35 29.61
C TYR A 102 -16.87 -6.11 28.35
N PHE A 103 -15.79 -5.69 27.67
CA PHE A 103 -15.31 -6.37 26.46
C PHE A 103 -13.98 -7.09 26.70
N ALA A 104 -14.00 -8.43 26.71
CA ALA A 104 -12.79 -9.24 26.88
C ALA A 104 -11.93 -9.38 25.61
N SER A 105 -12.48 -8.99 24.45
CA SER A 105 -11.82 -9.05 23.14
C SER A 105 -11.21 -7.70 22.75
N THR A 106 -10.56 -7.68 21.58
CA THR A 106 -10.19 -6.43 20.89
C THR A 106 -11.43 -5.56 20.74
N TYR A 107 -11.43 -4.42 21.43
CA TYR A 107 -12.51 -3.45 21.45
C TYR A 107 -12.38 -2.46 20.29
N ALA A 108 -11.14 -2.07 20.00
CA ALA A 108 -10.79 -1.27 18.84
C ALA A 108 -9.44 -1.70 18.25
N SER A 109 -9.21 -1.41 16.97
CA SER A 109 -7.90 -1.57 16.35
C SER A 109 -7.61 -0.50 15.31
N ILE A 110 -6.32 -0.27 15.09
CA ILE A 110 -5.77 0.65 14.10
C ILE A 110 -4.73 -0.12 13.31
N LYS A 111 -4.89 -0.21 11.99
CA LYS A 111 -3.95 -0.91 11.11
C LYS A 111 -3.62 -0.04 9.91
N VAL A 112 -2.34 0.01 9.55
CA VAL A 112 -1.84 0.67 8.34
C VAL A 112 -1.10 -0.35 7.50
N GLN A 113 -1.40 -0.38 6.20
CA GLN A 113 -0.65 -1.13 5.22
C GLN A 113 -0.14 -0.20 4.12
N ASN A 114 1.07 -0.45 3.64
CA ASN A 114 1.54 0.24 2.44
C ASN A 114 0.75 -0.23 1.20
N SER A 115 0.95 0.44 0.07
CA SER A 115 0.35 0.05 -1.22
C SER A 115 0.67 -1.39 -1.68
N SER A 116 1.79 -1.97 -1.21
CA SER A 116 2.17 -3.36 -1.44
C SER A 116 1.53 -4.34 -0.45
N GLY A 117 0.73 -3.84 0.51
CA GLY A 117 0.04 -4.58 1.55
C GLY A 117 0.90 -5.03 2.75
N ASN A 118 2.15 -4.59 2.87
CA ASN A 118 2.92 -4.81 4.10
C ASN A 118 2.33 -3.97 5.23
N VAL A 119 2.27 -4.54 6.43
CA VAL A 119 1.77 -3.86 7.63
C VAL A 119 2.84 -2.90 8.13
N LEU A 120 2.55 -1.59 8.08
CA LEU A 120 3.41 -0.54 8.62
C LEU A 120 3.17 -0.29 10.12
N TYR A 121 1.91 -0.49 10.54
CA TYR A 121 1.48 -0.35 11.92
C TYR A 121 0.27 -1.24 12.19
N ASN A 122 0.21 -1.86 13.35
CA ASN A 122 -0.95 -2.61 13.80
C ASN A 122 -1.06 -2.52 15.32
N LYS A 123 -2.17 -1.98 15.80
CA LYS A 123 -2.48 -1.86 17.22
C LYS A 123 -3.84 -2.45 17.51
N GLU A 124 -3.85 -3.48 18.34
CA GLU A 124 -5.06 -4.00 18.97
C GLU A 124 -5.23 -3.37 20.36
N ILE A 125 -6.46 -2.94 20.66
CA ILE A 125 -6.83 -2.30 21.91
C ILE A 125 -7.87 -3.20 22.58
N VAL A 126 -7.42 -4.05 23.51
CA VAL A 126 -8.29 -5.01 24.21
C VAL A 126 -9.12 -4.29 25.28
N GLY A 127 -10.43 -4.50 25.27
CA GLY A 127 -11.40 -3.70 26.04
C GLY A 127 -11.16 -3.71 27.56
N ASN A 128 -11.05 -4.90 28.15
CA ASN A 128 -10.95 -5.06 29.60
C ASN A 128 -9.51 -5.16 30.11
N LYS A 129 -8.51 -4.93 29.25
CA LYS A 129 -7.10 -4.95 29.65
C LYS A 129 -6.57 -3.53 29.79
N GLN A 130 -5.73 -3.33 30.81
CA GLN A 130 -5.02 -2.08 31.02
C GLN A 130 -4.12 -1.79 29.80
N GLN A 131 -4.31 -0.62 29.19
CA GLN A 131 -3.43 -0.09 28.15
C GLN A 131 -2.43 0.90 28.77
N ASN A 132 -1.23 0.94 28.21
CA ASN A 132 -0.24 1.98 28.49
C ASN A 132 -0.42 3.12 27.49
N ALA A 133 -0.08 4.35 27.90
CA ALA A 133 -0.05 5.47 26.97
C ALA A 133 1.02 5.23 25.89
N GLU A 134 0.72 5.63 24.66
CA GLU A 134 1.59 5.42 23.51
C GLU A 134 1.47 6.60 22.54
N ASN A 135 2.59 7.02 21.95
CA ASN A 135 2.61 7.98 20.85
C ASN A 135 3.47 7.38 19.72
N GLN A 136 2.88 7.17 18.55
CA GLN A 136 3.57 6.67 17.36
C GLN A 136 3.39 7.64 16.21
N THR A 137 4.44 7.80 15.41
CA THR A 137 4.36 8.44 14.10
C THR A 137 4.60 7.37 13.04
N VAL A 138 3.61 7.18 12.18
CA VAL A 138 3.61 6.16 11.12
C VAL A 138 3.69 6.89 9.78
N PRO A 139 4.64 6.56 8.89
CA PRO A 139 4.66 7.11 7.55
C PRO A 139 3.47 6.55 6.75
N VAL A 140 2.65 7.41 6.16
CA VAL A 140 1.46 7.05 5.39
C VAL A 140 1.38 7.90 4.12
N LYS A 141 1.57 7.26 2.97
CA LYS A 141 1.69 7.89 1.65
C LYS A 141 0.47 7.67 0.78
N VAL A 142 0.39 8.43 -0.32
CA VAL A 142 -0.59 8.16 -1.38
C VAL A 142 -0.41 6.72 -1.89
N GLY A 143 -1.51 5.97 -1.91
CA GLY A 143 -1.55 4.54 -2.25
C GLY A 143 -1.62 3.61 -1.03
N ASP A 144 -1.28 4.09 0.16
CA ASP A 144 -1.35 3.30 1.39
C ASP A 144 -2.79 3.19 1.90
N TYR A 145 -2.99 2.28 2.85
CA TYR A 145 -4.29 1.89 3.37
C TYR A 145 -4.33 1.99 4.89
N ILE A 146 -5.48 2.45 5.41
CA ILE A 146 -5.74 2.61 6.84
C ILE A 146 -7.03 1.85 7.16
N GLU A 147 -7.00 1.03 8.21
CA GLU A 147 -8.16 0.32 8.74
C GLU A 147 -8.37 0.68 10.21
N PHE A 148 -9.63 0.92 10.55
CA PHE A 148 -10.11 1.06 11.91
C PHE A 148 -11.21 0.04 12.15
N ILE A 149 -11.13 -0.66 13.28
CA ILE A 149 -12.22 -1.49 13.79
C ILE A 149 -12.62 -0.94 15.16
N HIS A 150 -13.92 -0.89 15.43
CA HIS A 150 -14.44 -0.45 16.72
C HIS A 150 -15.76 -1.15 17.02
N ILE A 151 -15.87 -1.93 18.10
CA ILE A 151 -17.08 -2.71 18.40
C ILE A 151 -18.33 -1.81 18.46
N GLU A 152 -18.20 -0.62 19.05
CA GLU A 152 -19.29 0.35 19.26
C GLU A 152 -19.28 1.51 18.25
N GLY A 153 -18.82 1.24 17.02
CA GLY A 153 -18.76 2.25 15.97
C GLY A 153 -20.09 2.49 15.22
N GLU A 154 -21.08 1.59 15.34
CA GLU A 154 -22.39 1.71 14.69
C GLU A 154 -23.43 2.47 15.55
N ALA A 155 -24.23 3.33 14.91
CA ALA A 155 -25.18 4.24 15.55
C ALA A 155 -26.53 3.63 15.94
N THR A 156 -26.74 2.32 15.78
CA THR A 156 -28.10 1.76 15.78
C THR A 156 -28.75 1.69 17.18
N LYS A 157 -27.98 1.83 18.26
CA LYS A 157 -28.49 1.82 19.65
C LYS A 157 -27.75 2.72 20.65
N GLU A 158 -26.59 3.29 20.30
CA GLU A 158 -25.76 4.09 21.20
C GLU A 158 -25.22 5.36 20.51
N LYS A 159 -24.81 6.37 21.30
CA LYS A 159 -23.94 7.44 20.79
C LYS A 159 -22.70 6.79 20.18
N THR A 160 -22.40 7.10 18.92
CA THR A 160 -21.24 6.49 18.25
C THR A 160 -19.94 6.89 18.90
N ARG A 161 -19.10 5.90 19.20
CA ARG A 161 -17.81 6.09 19.89
C ARG A 161 -16.62 6.15 18.94
N ALA A 162 -16.85 6.07 17.63
CA ALA A 162 -15.80 6.14 16.63
C ALA A 162 -16.17 7.13 15.51
N THR A 163 -15.35 8.17 15.34
CA THR A 163 -15.63 9.27 14.41
C THR A 163 -14.42 9.63 13.58
N LEU A 164 -14.67 10.11 12.36
CA LEU A 164 -13.73 10.78 11.48
C LEU A 164 -14.13 12.26 11.39
N THR A 165 -13.15 13.14 11.50
CA THR A 165 -13.28 14.59 11.25
C THR A 165 -12.28 15.00 10.17
N ASN A 166 -12.75 15.74 9.18
CA ASN A 166 -11.89 16.45 8.25
C ASN A 166 -11.55 17.82 8.85
N LEU A 167 -10.27 18.05 9.14
CA LEU A 167 -9.81 19.25 9.84
C LEU A 167 -9.79 20.49 8.93
N GLU A 168 -9.90 20.34 7.61
CA GLU A 168 -9.89 21.45 6.66
C GLU A 168 -11.29 22.03 6.44
N ASN A 169 -12.33 21.19 6.43
CA ASN A 169 -13.72 21.62 6.22
C ASN A 169 -14.64 21.43 7.45
N ASN A 170 -14.10 20.94 8.57
CA ASN A 170 -14.80 20.67 9.83
C ASN A 170 -16.01 19.71 9.73
N LYS A 171 -16.16 18.98 8.62
CA LYS A 171 -17.17 17.92 8.51
C LYS A 171 -16.75 16.73 9.36
N ASN A 172 -17.71 16.11 10.05
CA ASN A 172 -17.50 14.91 10.86
C ASN A 172 -18.52 13.83 10.51
N GLU A 173 -18.12 12.56 10.62
CA GLU A 173 -18.98 11.41 10.44
C GLU A 173 -18.59 10.27 11.38
N THR A 174 -19.50 9.32 11.55
CA THR A 174 -19.25 8.07 12.29
C THR A 174 -18.62 7.05 11.36
N ILE A 175 -17.59 6.34 11.82
CA ILE A 175 -16.88 5.38 10.94
C ILE A 175 -17.50 3.98 10.89
N GLY A 176 -18.53 3.71 11.71
CA GLY A 176 -19.11 2.37 11.80
C GLY A 176 -18.19 1.38 12.52
N LYS A 177 -18.57 0.09 12.52
CA LYS A 177 -17.75 -0.95 13.15
C LYS A 177 -16.41 -1.18 12.47
N THR A 178 -16.35 -0.90 11.17
CA THR A 178 -15.15 -1.08 10.36
C THR A 178 -15.12 0.02 9.31
N ALA A 179 -13.99 0.72 9.24
CA ALA A 179 -13.72 1.65 8.17
C ALA A 179 -12.35 1.36 7.58
N ARG A 180 -12.28 1.35 6.25
CA ARG A 180 -11.05 1.18 5.50
C ARG A 180 -10.94 2.29 4.50
N TYR A 181 -9.76 2.89 4.44
CA TYR A 181 -9.46 4.00 3.55
C TYR A 181 -8.21 3.66 2.73
N GLN A 182 -8.24 3.98 1.45
CA GLN A 182 -7.04 4.17 0.64
C GLN A 182 -6.73 5.66 0.60
N VAL A 183 -5.47 6.03 0.80
CA VAL A 183 -5.00 7.41 0.61
C VAL A 183 -4.85 7.68 -0.89
N THR A 184 -5.54 8.70 -1.41
CA THR A 184 -5.46 9.14 -2.81
C THR A 184 -4.82 10.52 -2.90
N LYS A 185 -4.64 11.03 -4.12
CA LYS A 185 -4.13 12.39 -4.33
C LYS A 185 -5.09 13.44 -3.76
N GLU A 186 -6.39 13.18 -3.89
CA GLU A 186 -7.51 14.05 -3.50
C GLU A 186 -7.84 13.97 -2.00
N GLY A 187 -7.48 12.88 -1.33
CA GLY A 187 -7.75 12.70 0.10
C GLY A 187 -7.84 11.21 0.48
N LEU A 188 -8.95 10.81 1.09
CA LEU A 188 -9.26 9.43 1.45
C LEU A 188 -10.33 8.85 0.53
N LYS A 189 -10.24 7.56 0.24
CA LYS A 189 -11.27 6.80 -0.47
C LYS A 189 -11.68 5.60 0.36
N LYS A 190 -12.96 5.47 0.69
CA LYS A 190 -13.48 4.26 1.35
C LYS A 190 -13.26 3.04 0.45
N VAL A 191 -12.78 1.95 1.02
CA VAL A 191 -12.55 0.67 0.32
C VAL A 191 -13.21 -0.48 1.09
N GLU A 192 -13.59 -1.53 0.39
CA GLU A 192 -14.25 -2.68 1.02
C GLU A 192 -13.26 -3.59 1.75
N LYS A 193 -12.03 -3.70 1.24
CA LYS A 193 -10.99 -4.59 1.77
C LYS A 193 -9.63 -3.91 1.77
N MET A 194 -8.79 -4.33 2.71
CA MET A 194 -7.38 -4.01 2.70
C MET A 194 -6.67 -4.82 1.59
N PRO A 195 -5.53 -4.33 1.06
CA PRO A 195 -4.75 -5.10 0.10
C PRO A 195 -4.25 -6.41 0.72
N GLU A 196 -4.44 -7.50 0.00
CA GLU A 196 -3.79 -8.78 0.29
C GLU A 196 -2.50 -8.87 -0.52
N THR A 197 -1.43 -9.31 0.13
CA THR A 197 -0.14 -9.55 -0.55
C THR A 197 -0.02 -11.00 -0.97
N THR A 198 0.78 -11.24 -1.97
CA THR A 198 1.36 -12.54 -2.28
C THR A 198 2.80 -12.57 -1.78
N VAL A 199 3.45 -13.73 -1.89
CA VAL A 199 4.91 -13.84 -1.70
C VAL A 199 5.70 -13.04 -2.74
N LEU A 200 5.07 -12.64 -3.86
CA LEU A 200 5.73 -11.96 -4.97
C LEU A 200 5.70 -10.43 -4.86
N ASP A 201 4.90 -9.85 -3.98
CA ASP A 201 4.75 -8.40 -3.85
C ASP A 201 5.82 -7.78 -2.93
N GLY A 202 6.36 -6.61 -3.29
CA GLY A 202 7.29 -5.86 -2.45
C GLY A 202 8.71 -5.77 -3.01
N ASN A 203 9.71 -5.55 -2.15
CA ASN A 203 11.08 -5.28 -2.58
C ASN A 203 12.13 -6.30 -2.14
N GLN A 204 11.88 -7.09 -1.09
CA GLN A 204 12.90 -7.94 -0.49
C GLN A 204 12.51 -9.42 -0.57
N PHE A 205 13.34 -10.18 -1.27
CA PHE A 205 13.10 -11.58 -1.57
C PHE A 205 14.33 -12.40 -1.24
N ALA A 206 14.13 -13.62 -0.73
CA ALA A 206 15.20 -14.58 -0.52
C ALA A 206 14.85 -15.93 -1.14
N TRP A 207 15.78 -16.51 -1.88
CA TRP A 207 15.71 -17.89 -2.34
C TRP A 207 16.69 -18.76 -1.56
N SER A 208 16.23 -19.95 -1.17
CA SER A 208 17.05 -21.00 -0.55
C SER A 208 16.99 -22.24 -1.43
N LEU A 209 18.16 -22.71 -1.85
CA LEU A 209 18.35 -23.97 -2.56
C LEU A 209 19.06 -24.95 -1.62
N LYS A 210 18.49 -26.13 -1.40
CA LYS A 210 18.98 -27.14 -0.46
C LYS A 210 19.36 -28.43 -1.19
N GLY A 211 20.48 -28.99 -0.76
CA GLY A 211 21.03 -30.26 -1.22
C GLY A 211 20.65 -31.44 -0.34
N TYR A 212 21.52 -32.44 -0.34
CA TYR A 212 21.40 -33.65 0.48
C TYR A 212 21.31 -33.32 1.97
N ASN A 213 20.50 -34.10 2.70
CA ASN A 213 20.17 -33.86 4.13
C ASN A 213 19.63 -32.44 4.42
N ASP A 214 18.93 -31.84 3.45
CA ASP A 214 18.32 -30.51 3.53
C ASP A 214 19.29 -29.38 3.88
N ARG A 215 20.58 -29.61 3.65
CA ARG A 215 21.63 -28.61 3.81
C ARG A 215 21.44 -27.50 2.77
N GLU A 216 21.38 -26.24 3.21
CA GLU A 216 21.39 -25.10 2.28
C GLU A 216 22.72 -25.07 1.51
N ILE A 217 22.63 -25.13 0.18
CA ILE A 217 23.79 -25.11 -0.72
C ILE A 217 23.96 -23.74 -1.35
N ALA A 218 22.87 -23.00 -1.56
CA ALA A 218 22.91 -21.65 -2.06
C ALA A 218 21.79 -20.80 -1.45
N LYS A 219 22.16 -19.57 -1.08
CA LYS A 219 21.25 -18.53 -0.61
C LYS A 219 21.34 -17.32 -1.53
N ILE A 220 20.20 -16.80 -1.95
CA ILE A 220 20.12 -15.63 -2.82
C ILE A 220 19.20 -14.62 -2.16
N GLU A 221 19.66 -13.39 -1.98
CA GLU A 221 18.87 -12.28 -1.44
C GLU A 221 18.80 -11.16 -2.47
N TYR A 222 17.59 -10.73 -2.82
CA TYR A 222 17.36 -9.63 -3.75
C TYR A 222 16.64 -8.49 -3.05
N ASN A 223 17.19 -7.29 -3.19
CA ASN A 223 16.56 -6.05 -2.77
C ASN A 223 16.32 -5.16 -4.00
N LYS A 224 15.05 -5.11 -4.44
CA LYS A 224 14.58 -4.31 -5.58
C LYS A 224 14.84 -2.83 -5.43
N ALA A 225 14.71 -2.28 -4.22
CA ALA A 225 14.92 -0.84 -3.98
C ALA A 225 16.38 -0.42 -4.20
N THR A 226 17.33 -1.34 -3.95
CA THR A 226 18.76 -1.12 -4.21
C THR A 226 19.25 -1.70 -5.54
N GLU A 227 18.39 -2.43 -6.26
CA GLU A 227 18.71 -3.20 -7.47
C GLU A 227 19.84 -4.22 -7.28
N LYS A 228 20.06 -4.72 -6.06
CA LYS A 228 21.16 -5.65 -5.74
C LYS A 228 20.63 -7.04 -5.43
N MET A 229 21.14 -8.03 -6.15
CA MET A 229 20.98 -9.45 -5.85
C MET A 229 22.31 -10.02 -5.36
N GLN A 230 22.33 -10.49 -4.11
CA GLN A 230 23.48 -11.10 -3.47
C GLN A 230 23.31 -12.62 -3.51
N LEU A 231 24.31 -13.32 -4.00
CA LEU A 231 24.32 -14.77 -4.12
C LEU A 231 25.44 -15.30 -3.25
N LYS A 232 25.14 -16.34 -2.46
CA LYS A 232 26.10 -17.07 -1.65
C LYS A 232 25.98 -18.56 -1.94
N LEU A 233 27.06 -19.18 -2.38
CA LEU A 233 27.20 -20.63 -2.55
C LEU A 233 28.06 -21.17 -1.41
N GLU A 234 27.64 -22.28 -0.80
CA GLU A 234 28.38 -22.93 0.28
C GLU A 234 29.29 -24.04 -0.26
N ALA A 235 30.52 -24.13 0.26
CA ALA A 235 31.48 -25.15 -0.17
C ALA A 235 31.05 -26.57 0.20
N GLY A 236 31.21 -27.55 -0.70
CA GLY A 236 30.88 -28.96 -0.46
C GLY A 236 30.23 -29.64 -1.65
N ILE A 237 29.85 -30.90 -1.47
CA ILE A 237 29.11 -31.68 -2.47
C ILE A 237 27.61 -31.43 -2.26
N PRO A 238 26.89 -30.80 -3.22
CA PRO A 238 25.47 -30.48 -3.06
C PRO A 238 24.60 -31.71 -2.82
N HIS A 239 24.75 -32.74 -3.66
CA HIS A 239 23.99 -33.97 -3.56
C HIS A 239 24.67 -35.11 -4.34
N SER A 240 25.28 -36.07 -3.61
CA SER A 240 26.16 -37.11 -4.18
C SER A 240 25.51 -38.02 -5.23
N TYR A 241 24.19 -38.22 -5.18
CA TYR A 241 23.46 -39.07 -6.12
C TYR A 241 23.14 -38.43 -7.49
N PHE A 242 23.44 -37.14 -7.71
CA PHE A 242 23.16 -36.46 -8.98
C PHE A 242 24.45 -36.07 -9.71
N SER A 243 24.71 -36.68 -10.87
CA SER A 243 25.91 -36.41 -11.69
C SER A 243 25.80 -35.19 -12.61
N ASN A 244 24.60 -34.64 -12.76
CA ASN A 244 24.29 -33.52 -13.64
C ASN A 244 24.09 -32.21 -12.85
N THR A 245 23.76 -31.13 -13.54
CA THR A 245 23.34 -29.85 -12.94
C THR A 245 22.15 -30.09 -12.01
N TYR A 246 22.42 -30.00 -10.71
CA TYR A 246 21.46 -30.23 -9.66
C TYR A 246 20.59 -29.00 -9.41
N ALA A 247 21.21 -27.82 -9.49
CA ALA A 247 20.53 -26.54 -9.44
C ALA A 247 21.23 -25.53 -10.35
N SER A 248 20.50 -24.51 -10.80
CA SER A 248 21.09 -23.39 -11.54
C SER A 248 20.42 -22.06 -11.23
N ILE A 249 21.19 -21.00 -11.43
CA ILE A 249 20.77 -19.62 -11.23
C ILE A 249 21.20 -18.83 -12.47
N LYS A 250 20.28 -18.13 -13.11
CA LYS A 250 20.55 -17.34 -14.30
C LYS A 250 19.81 -16.00 -14.22
N VAL A 251 20.51 -14.92 -14.53
CA VAL A 251 19.94 -13.57 -14.59
C VAL A 251 20.14 -13.05 -16.00
N GLN A 252 19.05 -12.56 -16.60
CA GLN A 252 19.07 -11.95 -17.92
C GLN A 252 18.47 -10.55 -17.85
N ASN A 253 19.10 -9.60 -18.52
CA ASN A 253 18.54 -8.26 -18.63
C ASN A 253 17.37 -8.21 -19.64
N LEU A 254 16.65 -7.09 -19.69
CA LEU A 254 15.58 -6.84 -20.66
C LEU A 254 15.96 -7.06 -22.13
N SER A 255 17.23 -6.91 -22.50
CA SER A 255 17.73 -7.14 -23.86
C SER A 255 18.08 -8.61 -24.13
N GLY A 256 17.97 -9.49 -23.13
CA GLY A 256 18.31 -10.91 -23.22
C GLY A 256 19.76 -11.25 -22.88
N ASN A 257 20.60 -10.26 -22.55
CA ASN A 257 22.00 -10.50 -22.18
C ASN A 257 22.08 -11.18 -20.82
N ILE A 258 22.90 -12.22 -20.72
CA ILE A 258 23.15 -12.93 -19.47
C ILE A 258 24.04 -12.07 -18.58
N LEU A 259 23.50 -11.62 -17.45
CA LEU A 259 24.23 -10.87 -16.43
C LEU A 259 24.96 -11.80 -15.45
N TYR A 260 24.39 -12.97 -15.21
CA TYR A 260 24.95 -14.00 -14.35
C TYR A 260 24.40 -15.36 -14.76
N ASN A 261 25.24 -16.40 -14.69
CA ASN A 261 24.83 -17.78 -14.90
C ASN A 261 25.72 -18.71 -14.08
N LYS A 262 25.10 -19.53 -13.24
CA LYS A 262 25.78 -20.53 -12.42
C LYS A 262 25.04 -21.85 -12.50
N GLU A 263 25.79 -22.89 -12.84
CA GLU A 263 25.36 -24.28 -12.72
C GLU A 263 26.04 -24.91 -11.50
N ILE A 264 25.26 -25.65 -10.72
CA ILE A 264 25.71 -26.33 -9.51
C ILE A 264 25.58 -27.83 -9.76
N ILE A 265 26.71 -28.51 -10.00
CA ILE A 265 26.71 -29.95 -10.30
C ILE A 265 26.60 -30.75 -9.00
N GLY A 266 25.66 -31.69 -8.93
CA GLY A 266 25.26 -32.34 -7.67
C GLY A 266 26.38 -33.11 -6.97
N ASN A 267 27.11 -33.95 -7.70
CA ASN A 267 28.11 -34.85 -7.13
C ASN A 267 29.54 -34.31 -7.21
N ARG A 268 29.72 -33.03 -7.57
CA ARG A 268 31.03 -32.37 -7.63
C ARG A 268 31.21 -31.45 -6.43
N GLN A 269 32.42 -31.47 -5.88
CA GLN A 269 32.84 -30.50 -4.86
C GLN A 269 32.69 -29.08 -5.42
N GLN A 270 31.92 -28.24 -4.72
CA GLN A 270 31.81 -26.81 -4.96
C GLN A 270 32.70 -26.06 -3.97
N ASP A 271 33.28 -24.95 -4.43
CA ASP A 271 33.92 -23.98 -3.56
C ASP A 271 32.89 -22.95 -3.07
N ALA A 272 33.17 -22.31 -1.94
CA ALA A 272 32.33 -21.23 -1.45
C ALA A 272 32.46 -20.03 -2.41
N GLU A 273 31.34 -19.42 -2.75
CA GLU A 273 31.31 -18.28 -3.68
C GLU A 273 30.37 -17.21 -3.12
N SER A 274 30.72 -15.94 -3.35
CA SER A 274 29.83 -14.81 -3.06
C SER A 274 29.89 -13.81 -4.20
N GLN A 275 28.73 -13.46 -4.74
CA GLN A 275 28.61 -12.58 -5.89
C GLN A 275 27.50 -11.57 -5.65
N THR A 276 27.70 -10.34 -6.14
CA THR A 276 26.61 -9.36 -6.25
C THR A 276 26.33 -9.09 -7.73
N VAL A 277 25.07 -9.11 -8.11
CA VAL A 277 24.57 -8.83 -9.46
C VAL A 277 23.58 -7.67 -9.38
N SER A 278 23.70 -6.70 -10.28
CA SER A 278 22.70 -5.64 -10.41
C SER A 278 21.50 -6.18 -11.21
N VAL A 279 20.30 -6.12 -10.63
CA VAL A 279 19.07 -6.64 -11.23
C VAL A 279 17.97 -5.58 -11.15
N LYS A 280 17.50 -5.15 -12.31
CA LYS A 280 16.59 -4.00 -12.47
C LYS A 280 15.18 -4.43 -12.83
N VAL A 281 14.24 -3.49 -12.71
CA VAL A 281 12.87 -3.68 -13.20
C VAL A 281 12.91 -4.06 -14.69
N GLY A 282 12.23 -5.16 -15.01
CA GLY A 282 12.16 -5.77 -16.32
C GLY A 282 13.08 -6.99 -16.52
N ASP A 283 14.17 -7.10 -15.75
CA ASP A 283 15.10 -8.21 -15.83
C ASP A 283 14.45 -9.53 -15.36
N CYS A 284 14.99 -10.65 -15.84
CA CYS A 284 14.51 -11.99 -15.53
C CYS A 284 15.51 -12.75 -14.66
N ILE A 285 15.01 -13.43 -13.63
CA ILE A 285 15.76 -14.32 -12.75
C ILE A 285 15.18 -15.73 -12.94
N GLU A 286 15.99 -16.65 -13.46
CA GLU A 286 15.65 -18.05 -13.64
C GLU A 286 16.39 -18.91 -12.61
N PHE A 287 15.64 -19.81 -11.98
CA PHE A 287 16.16 -20.84 -11.11
C PHE A 287 15.73 -22.21 -11.61
N THR A 288 16.61 -23.20 -11.49
CA THR A 288 16.25 -24.61 -11.61
C THR A 288 16.74 -25.41 -10.41
N HIS A 289 16.02 -26.47 -10.07
CA HIS A 289 16.37 -27.40 -8.99
C HIS A 289 15.76 -28.77 -9.26
N ILE A 290 16.56 -29.83 -9.37
CA ILE A 290 16.07 -31.18 -9.75
C ILE A 290 14.92 -31.65 -8.82
N GLU A 291 15.05 -31.40 -7.52
CA GLU A 291 14.12 -31.90 -6.49
C GLU A 291 13.00 -30.91 -6.11
N GLY A 292 12.75 -29.87 -6.91
CA GLY A 292 11.81 -28.80 -6.53
C GLY A 292 10.31 -29.15 -6.56
N GLU A 293 9.91 -30.35 -7.00
CA GLU A 293 8.51 -30.65 -7.38
C GLU A 293 7.81 -31.75 -6.55
N THR A 294 8.54 -32.74 -6.03
CA THR A 294 7.92 -33.87 -5.33
C THR A 294 7.40 -33.42 -3.95
N GLN A 295 6.21 -33.90 -3.52
CA GLN A 295 5.60 -33.46 -2.25
C GLN A 295 6.53 -33.62 -1.02
N LYS A 296 7.48 -34.57 -1.05
CA LYS A 296 8.47 -34.78 0.02
C LYS A 296 9.68 -33.85 -0.06
N GLU A 297 9.98 -33.27 -1.23
CA GLU A 297 11.21 -32.48 -1.48
C GLU A 297 10.91 -31.02 -1.87
N LYS A 298 9.63 -30.62 -1.99
CA LYS A 298 9.20 -29.24 -2.32
C LYS A 298 9.90 -28.15 -1.48
N THR A 299 10.31 -28.47 -0.26
CA THR A 299 11.01 -27.55 0.66
C THR A 299 12.48 -27.28 0.29
N ARG A 300 13.03 -27.94 -0.74
CA ARG A 300 14.44 -27.78 -1.15
C ARG A 300 14.68 -26.59 -2.07
N ALA A 301 13.64 -26.03 -2.68
CA ALA A 301 13.75 -24.80 -3.48
C ALA A 301 12.61 -23.86 -3.12
N THR A 302 12.92 -22.83 -2.34
CA THR A 302 11.90 -21.95 -1.74
C THR A 302 12.20 -20.50 -2.04
N LEU A 303 11.14 -19.74 -2.31
CA LEU A 303 11.14 -18.27 -2.29
C LEU A 303 10.46 -17.80 -1.01
N THR A 304 11.09 -16.88 -0.30
CA THR A 304 10.55 -16.19 0.86
C THR A 304 10.52 -14.69 0.59
N ASN A 305 9.38 -14.08 0.90
CA ASN A 305 9.27 -12.63 0.93
C ASN A 305 9.68 -12.12 2.32
N LEU A 306 10.75 -11.34 2.38
CA LEU A 306 11.32 -10.88 3.65
C LEU A 306 10.46 -9.78 4.31
N GLU A 307 9.57 -9.13 3.56
CA GLU A 307 8.73 -8.02 4.06
C GLU A 307 7.40 -8.51 4.64
N ASN A 308 6.89 -9.65 4.19
CA ASN A 308 5.63 -10.22 4.69
C ASN A 308 5.74 -11.66 5.22
N SER A 309 6.95 -12.23 5.22
CA SER A 309 7.27 -13.60 5.70
C SER A 309 6.50 -14.72 5.00
N LYS A 310 5.78 -14.45 3.90
CA LYS A 310 5.16 -15.50 3.09
C LYS A 310 6.25 -16.25 2.34
N GLN A 311 6.00 -17.54 2.11
CA GLN A 311 6.93 -18.43 1.45
C GLN A 311 6.18 -19.29 0.43
N GLU A 312 6.82 -19.57 -0.70
CA GLU A 312 6.33 -20.52 -1.70
C GLU A 312 7.43 -21.45 -2.20
N TYR A 313 7.01 -22.51 -2.86
CA TYR A 313 7.88 -23.50 -3.49
C TYR A 313 8.08 -23.16 -4.96
N MET A 314 9.34 -23.20 -5.40
CA MET A 314 9.69 -22.76 -6.75
C MET A 314 9.39 -23.82 -7.82
N GLY A 315 9.27 -25.10 -7.47
CA GLY A 315 9.20 -26.17 -8.46
C GLY A 315 10.57 -26.49 -9.07
N LYS A 316 10.60 -27.33 -10.12
CA LYS A 316 11.85 -27.68 -10.82
C LYS A 316 12.49 -26.52 -11.56
N LYS A 317 11.67 -25.60 -12.04
CA LYS A 317 12.09 -24.42 -12.79
C LYS A 317 11.14 -23.29 -12.47
N ARG A 318 11.70 -22.10 -12.24
CA ARG A 318 10.92 -20.87 -12.08
C ARG A 318 11.64 -19.71 -12.72
N ILE A 319 10.89 -18.89 -13.46
CA ILE A 319 11.37 -17.63 -14.02
C ILE A 319 10.55 -16.51 -13.40
N TYR A 320 11.25 -15.55 -12.81
CA TYR A 320 10.67 -14.33 -12.25
C TYR A 320 11.10 -13.15 -13.11
N GLN A 321 10.14 -12.34 -13.55
CA GLN A 321 10.41 -11.01 -14.10
C GLN A 321 10.26 -9.98 -12.99
N VAL A 322 11.26 -9.10 -12.82
CA VAL A 322 11.16 -7.99 -11.87
C VAL A 322 10.20 -6.94 -12.41
N THR A 323 9.25 -6.49 -11.60
CA THR A 323 8.25 -5.47 -11.94
C THR A 323 8.34 -4.30 -10.95
N SER A 324 7.60 -3.22 -11.22
CA SER A 324 7.50 -2.11 -10.26
C SER A 324 6.92 -2.55 -8.91
N MET A 325 6.00 -3.53 -8.90
CA MET A 325 5.28 -3.99 -7.70
C MET A 325 5.96 -5.16 -6.97
N GLY A 326 6.93 -5.82 -7.59
CA GLY A 326 7.55 -7.04 -7.03
C GLY A 326 8.00 -7.98 -8.14
N LEU A 327 7.77 -9.28 -7.98
CA LEU A 327 8.10 -10.31 -8.96
C LEU A 327 6.85 -10.77 -9.72
N LEU A 328 7.01 -11.12 -10.98
CA LEU A 328 5.99 -11.77 -11.80
C LEU A 328 6.51 -13.12 -12.28
N ILE A 329 5.78 -14.19 -12.02
CA ILE A 329 6.13 -15.52 -12.55
C ILE A 329 5.86 -15.53 -14.06
N LYS A 330 6.87 -15.90 -14.85
CA LYS A 330 6.73 -16.15 -16.30
C LYS A 330 6.44 -17.63 -16.53
N SER A 331 5.47 -17.89 -17.40
CA SER A 331 5.11 -19.22 -17.90
C SER A 331 6.17 -19.79 -18.84
#